data_AF-A0A5C6C8B4-F1
#
_entry.id   AF-A0A5C6C8B4-F1
#
_cell.length_a   1.000
_cell.length_b   1.000
_cell.length_c   1.000
_cell.angle_alpha   90.00
_cell.angle_beta   90.00
_cell.angle_gamma   90.00
#
_symmetry.space_group_name_H-M   'P 1'
#
loop_
_entity.id
_entity.type
_entity.pdbx_description
1 polymer ?
#
loop_
_entity_poly.entity_id
_entity_poly.type
_entity_poly.pdbx_seq_one_letter_code
_entity_poly.pdbx_strand_id
1 'polypeptide(L)'
;MPDSESDEEPQTADSLFQTAVVVEAGLGLLAVVLGYLFGPDPRQWIPVLDEVPSLAGGLGLGILATFPLLLLMAIIRRINHPAVQELDQLAEHPMMSVMLKMGPLELLAISLCAGVGEELLFRGWLMPAIAGLLHGDAVSLLPSNTESVRPWWAFGGYAAEVFASLPANASSIRESAALTWSGFSAWWTNSIGWELTLGWIASSIAFGFVHPISKLYVVVTGIMGLYFGALLILTGNLLIPIVAHALYDAIQLWAASAEAQSEQRSIKQTA
;
A
#
# COMPACT_ATOMS: atom_id res chain seq x y z
N MET A 1 -18.75 -35.91 -29.72
CA MET A 1 -18.99 -35.04 -28.55
C MET A 1 -18.61 -33.66 -29.04
N PRO A 2 -19.56 -32.76 -29.36
CA PRO A 2 -19.20 -31.39 -29.67
C PRO A 2 -18.71 -30.74 -28.38
N ASP A 3 -17.63 -29.99 -28.51
CA ASP A 3 -16.96 -29.27 -27.43
C ASP A 3 -17.97 -28.35 -26.72
N SER A 4 -18.09 -28.51 -25.41
CA SER A 4 -18.71 -27.50 -24.56
C SER A 4 -17.72 -26.33 -24.45
N GLU A 5 -17.66 -25.51 -25.49
CA GLU A 5 -17.20 -24.13 -25.33
C GLU A 5 -18.12 -23.52 -24.27
N SER A 6 -17.59 -23.30 -23.07
CA SER A 6 -18.29 -22.53 -22.06
C SER A 6 -18.56 -21.16 -22.66
N ASP A 7 -19.83 -20.85 -22.87
CA ASP A 7 -20.34 -19.50 -23.10
C ASP A 7 -19.94 -18.62 -21.90
N GLU A 8 -18.69 -18.16 -21.84
CA GLU A 8 -18.30 -17.11 -20.91
C GLU A 8 -18.99 -15.84 -21.39
N GLU A 9 -20.09 -15.49 -20.72
CA GLU A 9 -20.75 -14.20 -20.94
C GLU A 9 -19.67 -13.09 -20.85
N PRO A 10 -19.61 -12.17 -21.84
CA PRO A 10 -18.63 -11.10 -21.82
C PRO A 10 -18.78 -10.29 -20.53
N GLN A 11 -17.71 -10.22 -19.74
CA GLN A 11 -17.72 -9.51 -18.46
C GLN A 11 -18.23 -8.07 -18.64
N THR A 12 -19.29 -7.74 -17.91
CA THR A 12 -19.86 -6.39 -17.86
C THR A 12 -19.13 -5.53 -16.83
N ALA A 13 -19.20 -4.21 -16.98
CA ALA A 13 -18.58 -3.28 -16.03
C ALA A 13 -19.09 -3.49 -14.60
N ASP A 14 -20.40 -3.69 -14.46
CA ASP A 14 -21.04 -3.96 -13.17
C ASP A 14 -20.54 -5.27 -12.57
N SER A 15 -20.43 -6.34 -13.36
CA SER A 15 -19.90 -7.63 -12.87
C SER A 15 -18.44 -7.55 -12.45
N LEU A 16 -17.62 -6.78 -13.20
CA LEU A 16 -16.21 -6.58 -12.88
C LEU A 16 -16.05 -5.74 -11.62
N PHE A 17 -16.80 -4.64 -11.50
CA PHE A 17 -16.82 -3.79 -10.31
C PHE A 17 -17.21 -4.60 -9.06
N GLN A 18 -18.31 -5.35 -9.13
CA GLN A 18 -18.77 -6.18 -8.01
C GLN A 18 -17.73 -7.24 -7.63
N THR A 19 -17.13 -7.90 -8.62
CA THR A 19 -16.10 -8.91 -8.38
C THR A 19 -14.88 -8.30 -7.70
N ALA A 20 -14.38 -7.17 -8.20
CA ALA A 20 -13.26 -6.46 -7.61
C ALA A 20 -13.57 -6.07 -6.17
N VAL A 21 -14.66 -5.34 -5.92
CA VAL A 21 -15.04 -4.92 -4.56
C VAL A 21 -15.18 -6.11 -3.59
N VAL A 22 -15.80 -7.21 -4.01
CA VAL A 22 -15.99 -8.40 -3.16
C VAL A 22 -14.66 -9.08 -2.86
N VAL A 23 -13.78 -9.23 -3.85
CA VAL A 23 -12.46 -9.85 -3.66
C VAL A 23 -11.61 -8.97 -2.73
N GLU A 24 -11.50 -7.68 -3.02
CA GLU A 24 -10.67 -6.75 -2.26
C GLU A 24 -11.17 -6.59 -0.81
N ALA A 25 -12.47 -6.40 -0.61
CA ALA A 25 -13.05 -6.37 0.72
C ALA A 25 -12.91 -7.72 1.44
N GLY A 26 -12.98 -8.81 0.68
CA GLY A 26 -12.75 -10.18 1.14
C GLY A 26 -11.34 -10.39 1.71
N LEU A 27 -10.30 -9.79 1.09
CA LEU A 27 -8.93 -9.82 1.61
C LEU A 27 -8.82 -9.10 2.96
N GLY A 28 -9.49 -7.95 3.11
CA GLY A 28 -9.54 -7.24 4.39
C GLY A 28 -10.25 -8.04 5.48
N LEU A 29 -11.39 -8.67 5.15
CA LEU A 29 -12.09 -9.55 6.07
C LEU A 29 -11.25 -10.78 6.44
N LEU A 30 -10.58 -11.38 5.45
CA LEU A 30 -9.65 -12.48 5.67
C LEU A 30 -8.55 -12.10 6.65
N ALA A 31 -7.96 -10.91 6.50
CA ALA A 31 -6.96 -10.40 7.45
C ALA A 31 -7.51 -10.36 8.89
N VAL A 32 -8.73 -9.85 9.08
CA VAL A 32 -9.38 -9.79 10.40
C VAL A 32 -9.65 -11.17 10.97
N VAL A 33 -10.12 -12.10 10.15
CA VAL A 33 -10.36 -13.50 10.57
C VAL A 33 -9.04 -14.18 10.96
N LEU A 34 -7.99 -14.01 10.16
CA LEU A 34 -6.67 -14.57 10.44
C LEU A 34 -6.07 -13.96 11.72
N GLY A 35 -6.18 -12.64 11.91
CA GLY A 35 -5.75 -11.98 13.14
C GLY A 35 -6.53 -12.45 14.37
N TYR A 36 -7.82 -12.71 14.23
CA TYR A 36 -8.62 -13.27 15.32
C TYR A 36 -8.22 -14.70 15.69
N LEU A 37 -7.92 -15.55 14.70
CA LEU A 37 -7.61 -16.97 14.91
C LEU A 37 -6.16 -17.23 15.32
N PHE A 38 -5.22 -16.49 14.74
CA PHE A 38 -3.79 -16.77 14.85
C PHE A 38 -2.99 -15.61 15.46
N GLY A 39 -3.58 -14.42 15.55
CA GLY A 39 -2.84 -13.19 15.86
C GLY A 39 -1.84 -12.82 14.75
N PRO A 40 -1.23 -11.64 14.83
CA PRO A 40 -1.63 -10.46 15.62
C PRO A 40 -2.87 -9.75 15.01
N ASP A 41 -3.49 -8.78 15.70
CA ASP A 41 -4.65 -8.04 15.16
C ASP A 41 -4.20 -7.12 14.00
N PRO A 42 -4.74 -7.28 12.77
CA PRO A 42 -4.37 -6.43 11.63
C PRO A 42 -4.64 -4.94 11.83
N ARG A 43 -5.54 -4.59 12.76
CA ARG A 43 -5.98 -3.22 13.01
C ARG A 43 -5.16 -2.52 14.08
N GLN A 44 -4.16 -3.19 14.65
CA GLN A 44 -3.37 -2.67 15.77
C GLN A 44 -2.72 -1.29 15.51
N TRP A 45 -2.49 -0.94 14.24
CA TRP A 45 -1.88 0.33 13.84
C TRP A 45 -2.84 1.26 13.09
N ILE A 46 -4.15 0.99 13.13
CA ILE A 46 -5.17 1.91 12.64
C ILE A 46 -5.49 2.90 13.77
N PRO A 47 -5.38 4.21 13.54
CA PRO A 47 -5.74 5.19 14.56
C PRO A 47 -7.21 5.10 14.97
N VAL A 48 -7.48 5.29 16.26
CA VAL A 48 -8.84 5.35 16.79
C VAL A 48 -9.52 6.63 16.33
N LEU A 49 -10.84 6.60 16.11
CA LEU A 49 -11.58 7.72 15.53
C LEU A 49 -11.55 9.02 16.37
N ASP A 50 -11.35 8.88 17.68
CA ASP A 50 -11.26 10.03 18.59
C ASP A 50 -9.90 10.76 18.49
N GLU A 51 -8.90 10.12 17.87
CA GLU A 51 -7.58 10.71 17.64
C GLU A 51 -7.55 11.49 16.32
N VAL A 52 -8.30 12.60 16.26
CA VAL A 52 -8.41 13.46 15.07
C VAL A 52 -7.06 13.87 14.47
N PRO A 53 -6.02 14.24 15.27
CA PRO A 53 -4.69 14.52 14.72
C PRO A 53 -4.11 13.32 13.95
N SER A 54 -4.30 12.10 14.47
CA SER A 54 -3.84 10.85 13.87
C SER A 54 -4.48 10.53 12.54
N LEU A 55 -5.78 10.76 12.47
CA LEU A 55 -6.52 10.62 11.22
C LEU A 55 -6.09 11.68 10.20
N ALA A 56 -6.04 12.96 10.61
CA ALA A 56 -5.69 14.06 9.71
C ALA A 56 -4.24 13.94 9.20
N GLY A 57 -3.30 13.64 10.09
CA GLY A 57 -1.91 13.37 9.75
C GLY A 57 -1.75 12.14 8.86
N GLY A 58 -2.46 11.05 9.17
CA GLY A 58 -2.45 9.83 8.37
C GLY A 58 -2.97 10.04 6.94
N LEU A 59 -4.09 10.76 6.78
CA LEU A 59 -4.62 11.14 5.48
C LEU A 59 -3.65 12.04 4.71
N GLY A 60 -3.15 13.11 5.35
CA GLY A 60 -2.25 14.07 4.72
C GLY A 60 -0.93 13.45 4.28
N LEU A 61 -0.29 12.66 5.15
CA LEU A 61 0.95 11.95 4.83
C LEU A 61 0.71 10.82 3.82
N GLY A 62 -0.42 10.14 3.87
CA GLY A 62 -0.80 9.15 2.86
C GLY A 62 -0.90 9.74 1.46
N ILE A 63 -1.56 10.90 1.32
CA ILE A 63 -1.61 11.65 0.05
C ILE A 63 -0.19 12.02 -0.42
N LEU A 64 0.64 12.52 0.49
CA LEU A 64 2.03 12.88 0.15
C LEU A 64 2.86 11.65 -0.26
N ALA A 65 2.62 10.51 0.39
CA ALA A 65 3.26 9.24 0.11
C ALA A 65 2.82 8.61 -1.23
N THR A 66 1.72 9.07 -1.83
CA THR A 66 1.36 8.68 -3.21
C THR A 66 2.36 9.25 -4.24
N PHE A 67 2.96 10.43 -4.01
CA PHE A 67 3.82 11.06 -5.02
C PHE A 67 5.09 10.27 -5.36
N PRO A 68 5.85 9.71 -4.39
CA PRO A 68 6.99 8.84 -4.71
C PRO A 68 6.62 7.64 -5.58
N LEU A 69 5.43 7.05 -5.39
CA LEU A 69 4.94 5.93 -6.19
C LEU A 69 4.62 6.35 -7.63
N LEU A 70 3.94 7.48 -7.80
CA LEU A 70 3.67 8.06 -9.12
C LEU A 70 4.98 8.41 -9.83
N LEU A 71 5.96 8.98 -9.11
CA LEU A 71 7.28 9.28 -9.64
C LEU A 71 8.02 8.01 -10.05
N LEU A 72 8.01 6.96 -9.22
CA LEU A 72 8.60 5.66 -9.53
C LEU A 72 8.03 5.12 -10.84
N MET A 73 6.70 5.09 -10.97
CA MET A 73 6.04 4.61 -12.19
C MET A 73 6.36 5.50 -13.40
N ALA A 74 6.37 6.82 -13.23
CA ALA A 74 6.75 7.77 -14.29
C ALA A 74 8.21 7.58 -14.75
N ILE A 75 9.13 7.24 -13.85
CA ILE A 75 10.52 6.92 -14.19
C ILE A 75 10.59 5.59 -14.93
N ILE A 76 9.91 4.54 -14.45
CA ILE A 76 9.90 3.21 -15.09
C ILE A 76 9.38 3.32 -16.52
N ARG A 77 8.26 4.02 -16.75
CA ARG A 77 7.67 4.22 -18.08
C ARG A 77 8.55 5.02 -19.06
N ARG A 78 9.60 5.70 -18.59
CA ARG A 78 10.57 6.37 -19.48
C ARG A 78 11.66 5.44 -20.00
N ILE A 79 11.77 4.23 -19.46
CA ILE A 79 12.81 3.27 -19.83
C ILE A 79 12.35 2.53 -21.09
N ASN A 80 13.10 2.69 -22.19
CA ASN A 80 12.84 1.97 -23.44
C ASN A 80 13.36 0.53 -23.36
N HIS A 81 12.61 -0.34 -22.69
CA HIS A 81 12.93 -1.77 -22.53
C HIS A 81 11.68 -2.63 -22.79
N PRO A 82 11.81 -3.80 -23.47
CA PRO A 82 10.66 -4.66 -23.78
C PRO A 82 9.81 -5.06 -22.56
N ALA A 83 10.45 -5.37 -21.43
CA ALA A 83 9.74 -5.70 -20.20
C ALA A 83 8.90 -4.54 -19.63
N VAL A 84 9.23 -3.28 -19.97
CA VAL A 84 8.44 -2.09 -19.58
C VAL A 84 7.28 -1.90 -20.56
N GLN A 85 7.48 -2.19 -21.84
CA GLN A 85 6.41 -2.16 -22.84
C GLN A 85 5.33 -3.22 -22.53
N GLU A 86 5.71 -4.36 -21.95
CA GLU A 86 4.75 -5.33 -21.40
C GLU A 86 3.89 -4.74 -20.28
N LEU A 87 4.36 -3.74 -19.53
CA LEU A 87 3.54 -3.05 -18.52
C LEU A 87 2.47 -2.17 -19.16
N ASP A 88 2.76 -1.58 -20.31
CA ASP A 88 1.82 -0.72 -21.04
C ASP A 88 0.77 -1.56 -21.81
N GLN A 89 1.14 -2.76 -22.29
CA GLN A 89 0.21 -3.70 -22.92
C GLN A 89 -0.90 -4.21 -21.97
N LEU A 90 -0.75 -4.02 -20.66
CA LEU A 90 -1.77 -4.33 -19.66
C LEU A 90 -2.92 -3.34 -19.67
N ALA A 91 -2.64 -2.09 -20.04
CA ALA A 91 -3.67 -1.11 -20.29
C ALA A 91 -4.47 -1.42 -21.56
N GLU A 92 -3.96 -2.29 -22.45
CA GLU A 92 -4.61 -2.67 -23.71
C GLU A 92 -5.46 -3.96 -23.60
N HIS A 93 -5.44 -4.65 -22.44
CA HIS A 93 -6.21 -5.88 -22.25
C HIS A 93 -7.73 -5.60 -22.30
N PRO A 94 -8.59 -6.53 -22.78
CA PRO A 94 -10.05 -6.36 -22.86
C PRO A 94 -10.75 -5.82 -21.60
N MET A 95 -10.15 -5.97 -20.41
CA MET A 95 -10.60 -5.34 -19.17
C MET A 95 -10.65 -3.81 -19.26
N MET A 96 -9.74 -3.16 -19.99
CA MET A 96 -9.78 -1.70 -20.19
C MET A 96 -11.06 -1.25 -20.88
N SER A 97 -11.53 -2.03 -21.86
CA SER A 97 -12.80 -1.74 -22.56
C SER A 97 -14.02 -1.79 -21.63
N VAL A 98 -13.91 -2.55 -20.54
CA VAL A 98 -14.92 -2.67 -19.47
C VAL A 98 -14.76 -1.54 -18.46
N MET A 99 -13.53 -1.22 -18.06
CA MET A 99 -13.21 -0.09 -17.15
C MET A 99 -13.57 1.28 -17.75
N LEU A 100 -13.52 1.41 -19.07
CA LEU A 100 -14.00 2.59 -19.81
C LEU A 100 -15.46 2.95 -19.54
N LYS A 101 -16.27 1.96 -19.17
CA LYS A 101 -17.69 2.14 -18.86
C LYS A 101 -17.93 2.48 -17.39
N MET A 102 -16.92 2.32 -16.53
CA MET A 102 -17.02 2.64 -15.11
C MET A 102 -16.86 4.13 -14.86
N GLY A 103 -17.64 4.65 -13.91
CA GLY A 103 -17.54 6.02 -13.44
C GLY A 103 -16.33 6.23 -12.52
N PRO A 104 -15.83 7.48 -12.36
CA PRO A 104 -14.72 7.78 -11.46
C PRO A 104 -14.95 7.35 -10.00
N LEU A 105 -16.21 7.34 -9.54
CA LEU A 105 -16.57 6.90 -8.18
C LEU A 105 -16.47 5.39 -8.01
N GLU A 106 -16.74 4.61 -9.05
CA GLU A 106 -16.59 3.15 -9.03
C GLU A 106 -15.12 2.77 -8.99
N LEU A 107 -14.28 3.45 -9.78
CA LEU A 107 -12.83 3.30 -9.74
C LEU A 107 -12.28 3.65 -8.36
N LEU A 108 -12.71 4.79 -7.79
CA LEU A 108 -12.32 5.18 -6.44
C LEU A 108 -12.74 4.15 -5.39
N ALA A 109 -13.96 3.60 -5.50
CA ALA A 109 -14.44 2.58 -4.57
C ALA A 109 -13.63 1.29 -4.64
N ILE A 110 -13.30 0.81 -5.85
CA ILE A 110 -12.40 -0.34 -6.04
C ILE A 110 -11.05 -0.07 -5.37
N SER A 111 -10.44 1.08 -5.66
CA SER A 111 -9.12 1.43 -5.13
C SER A 111 -9.12 1.60 -3.61
N LEU A 112 -10.21 2.11 -3.01
CA LEU A 112 -10.35 2.16 -1.55
C LEU A 112 -10.48 0.75 -0.96
N CYS A 113 -11.24 -0.14 -1.60
CA CYS A 113 -11.34 -1.52 -1.16
C CYS A 113 -9.99 -2.24 -1.23
N ALA A 114 -9.25 -2.08 -2.33
CA ALA A 114 -7.91 -2.65 -2.50
C ALA A 114 -6.93 -2.11 -1.45
N GLY A 115 -6.83 -0.78 -1.34
CA GLY A 115 -5.94 -0.14 -0.37
C GLY A 115 -6.25 -0.52 1.08
N VAL A 116 -7.53 -0.67 1.46
CA VAL A 116 -7.88 -1.15 2.81
C VAL A 116 -7.62 -2.65 2.95
N GLY A 117 -8.11 -3.46 2.03
CA GLY A 117 -8.08 -4.92 2.11
C GLY A 117 -6.67 -5.48 2.07
N GLU A 118 -5.87 -5.04 1.11
CA GLU A 118 -4.50 -5.53 0.94
C GLU A 118 -3.57 -5.01 2.04
N GLU A 119 -3.66 -3.74 2.44
CA GLU A 119 -2.80 -3.24 3.52
C GLU A 119 -3.13 -3.89 4.87
N LEU A 120 -4.41 -4.18 5.16
CA LEU A 120 -4.78 -4.97 6.34
C LEU A 120 -4.15 -6.37 6.29
N LEU A 121 -4.22 -7.04 5.14
CA LEU A 121 -3.72 -8.41 5.00
C LEU A 121 -2.19 -8.46 5.04
N PHE A 122 -1.51 -7.66 4.23
CA PHE A 122 -0.07 -7.75 4.06
C PHE A 122 0.69 -7.02 5.17
N ARG A 123 0.26 -5.81 5.53
CA ARG A 123 1.03 -4.94 6.45
C ARG A 123 0.48 -5.05 7.86
N GLY A 124 -0.84 -5.09 8.01
CA GLY A 124 -1.51 -5.30 9.28
C GLY A 124 -1.28 -6.70 9.86
N TRP A 125 -1.42 -7.76 9.05
CA TRP A 125 -1.36 -9.15 9.53
C TRP A 125 -0.11 -9.92 9.10
N LEU A 126 0.13 -10.14 7.81
CA LEU A 126 1.16 -11.06 7.33
C LEU A 126 2.56 -10.65 7.76
N MET A 127 2.91 -9.36 7.61
CA MET A 127 4.20 -8.82 8.02
C MET A 127 4.52 -9.11 9.49
N PRO A 128 3.67 -8.72 10.48
CA PRO A 128 3.94 -9.04 11.88
C PRO A 128 3.66 -10.49 12.25
N ALA A 129 2.83 -11.23 11.52
CA ALA A 129 2.67 -12.68 11.73
C ALA A 129 3.98 -13.42 11.42
N ILE A 130 4.63 -13.12 10.30
CA ILE A 130 5.95 -13.67 9.97
C ILE A 130 6.98 -13.28 11.04
N ALA A 131 6.96 -12.03 11.50
CA ALA A 131 7.87 -11.57 12.55
C ALA A 131 7.62 -12.30 13.87
N GLY A 132 6.36 -12.48 14.28
CA GLY A 132 5.97 -13.19 15.50
C GLY A 132 6.33 -14.68 15.46
N LEU A 133 6.26 -15.33 14.29
CA LEU A 133 6.74 -16.71 14.11
C LEU A 133 8.24 -16.86 14.38
N LEU A 134 9.03 -15.81 14.14
CA LEU A 134 10.48 -15.81 14.34
C LEU A 134 10.88 -15.38 15.76
N HIS A 135 10.14 -14.45 16.37
CA HIS A 135 10.44 -13.87 17.69
C HIS A 135 9.82 -14.65 18.86
N GLY A 136 8.69 -15.33 18.64
CA GLY A 136 7.94 -16.06 19.67
C GLY A 136 6.85 -15.26 20.40
N ASP A 137 6.88 -13.93 20.30
CA ASP A 137 5.90 -12.99 20.87
C ASP A 137 5.33 -12.05 19.79
N ALA A 138 4.20 -11.38 20.09
CA ALA A 138 3.60 -10.40 19.20
C ALA A 138 4.46 -9.13 19.08
N VAL A 139 4.84 -8.77 17.85
CA VAL A 139 5.66 -7.58 17.56
C VAL A 139 4.79 -6.32 17.56
N SER A 140 5.11 -5.38 18.44
CA SER A 140 4.46 -4.06 18.49
C SER A 140 5.40 -2.98 17.96
N LEU A 141 4.95 -2.25 16.92
CA LEU A 141 5.61 -1.02 16.44
C LEU A 141 5.29 0.22 17.30
N LEU A 142 4.40 0.07 18.28
CA LEU A 142 4.07 1.14 19.22
C LEU A 142 5.09 1.16 20.36
N PRO A 143 5.61 2.34 20.75
CA PRO A 143 6.52 2.47 21.88
C PRO A 143 5.92 1.92 23.17
N SER A 144 6.73 1.26 23.98
CA SER A 144 6.33 0.71 25.29
C SER A 144 6.01 1.78 26.36
N ASN A 145 6.41 3.03 26.15
CA ASN A 145 6.12 4.16 27.03
C ASN A 145 5.06 5.10 26.42
N THR A 146 3.91 5.22 27.09
CA THR A 146 2.77 6.05 26.67
C THR A 146 2.93 7.55 26.99
N GLU A 147 4.01 7.97 27.66
CA GLU A 147 4.23 9.35 28.12
C GLU A 147 4.97 10.26 27.12
N SER A 148 5.43 9.75 25.97
CA SER A 148 6.14 10.56 24.98
C SER A 148 5.18 11.49 24.21
N VAL A 149 5.48 12.79 24.19
CA VAL A 149 4.74 13.79 23.41
C VAL A 149 4.93 13.50 21.92
N ARG A 150 3.85 13.16 21.22
CA ARG A 150 3.88 12.77 19.80
C ARG A 150 3.58 13.97 18.89
N PRO A 151 4.26 14.09 17.73
CA PRO A 151 3.83 15.03 16.69
C PRO A 151 2.41 14.70 16.24
N TRP A 152 1.62 15.71 15.88
CA TRP A 152 0.28 15.53 15.33
C TRP A 152 0.23 14.69 14.03
N TRP A 153 1.39 14.42 13.42
CA TRP A 153 1.53 13.67 12.18
C TRP A 153 2.27 12.32 12.34
N ALA A 154 2.87 12.02 13.49
CA ALA A 154 3.64 10.77 13.71
C ALA A 154 3.06 9.95 14.88
N PHE A 155 2.78 8.67 14.64
CA PHE A 155 2.10 7.80 15.58
C PHE A 155 2.96 6.58 15.90
N GLY A 156 4.04 6.81 16.64
CA GLY A 156 5.05 5.78 16.88
C GLY A 156 6.04 5.68 15.72
N GLY A 157 6.81 4.59 15.70
CA GLY A 157 7.91 4.44 14.76
C GLY A 157 9.04 5.46 14.95
N TYR A 158 10.01 5.40 14.04
CA TYR A 158 11.22 6.21 14.12
C TYR A 158 10.95 7.72 14.04
N ALA A 159 9.97 8.15 13.23
CA ALA A 159 9.71 9.58 13.04
C ALA A 159 9.19 10.26 14.32
N ALA A 160 8.37 9.56 15.11
CA ALA A 160 7.89 10.06 16.38
C ALA A 160 9.01 10.11 17.44
N GLU A 161 9.86 9.08 17.50
CA GLU A 161 11.00 9.03 18.43
C GLU A 161 12.06 10.09 18.13
N VAL A 162 12.37 10.31 16.85
CA VAL A 162 13.26 11.40 16.42
C VAL A 162 12.72 12.73 16.90
N PHE A 163 11.44 13.04 16.65
CA PHE A 163 10.86 14.31 17.07
C PHE A 163 10.82 14.47 18.59
N ALA A 164 10.43 13.44 19.33
CA ALA A 164 10.42 13.46 20.79
C ALA A 164 11.82 13.73 21.38
N SER A 165 12.88 13.33 20.66
CA SER A 165 14.27 13.57 21.05
C SER A 165 14.81 14.94 20.61
N LEU A 166 14.07 15.72 19.80
CA LEU A 166 14.51 17.04 19.37
C LEU A 166 14.41 18.04 20.54
N PRO A 167 15.48 18.75 20.88
CA PRO A 167 15.39 19.77 21.92
C PRO A 167 14.53 20.94 21.45
N ALA A 168 13.87 21.63 22.37
CA ALA A 168 12.99 22.77 22.05
C ALA A 168 13.72 23.96 21.39
N ASN A 169 15.06 23.94 21.27
CA ASN A 169 15.86 24.98 20.60
C ASN A 169 16.43 24.49 19.26
N ALA A 170 16.42 25.36 18.25
CA ALA A 170 16.82 25.01 16.89
C ALA A 170 18.33 24.76 16.72
N SER A 171 19.18 25.26 17.62
CA SER A 171 20.65 25.12 17.53
C SER A 171 21.17 23.71 17.86
N SER A 172 20.36 22.88 18.52
CA SER A 172 20.73 21.53 18.97
C SER A 172 20.10 20.40 18.14
N ILE A 173 19.29 20.73 17.13
CA ILE A 173 18.68 19.77 16.18
C ILE A 173 19.76 18.92 15.49
N ARG A 174 20.93 19.52 15.22
CA ARG A 174 22.09 18.83 14.60
C ARG A 174 22.82 17.84 15.52
N GLU A 175 22.63 17.93 16.83
CA GLU A 175 23.26 17.03 17.82
C GLU A 175 22.33 15.91 18.28
N SER A 176 21.07 15.87 17.81
CA SER A 176 20.14 14.80 18.15
C SER A 176 20.67 13.47 17.61
N ALA A 177 21.07 12.57 18.51
CA ALA A 177 21.56 11.24 18.17
C ALA A 177 20.60 10.49 17.23
N ALA A 178 19.29 10.78 17.35
CA ALA A 178 18.26 10.20 16.52
C ALA A 178 18.46 10.46 15.02
N LEU A 179 19.01 11.59 14.57
CA LEU A 179 19.24 11.88 13.12
C LEU A 179 20.56 11.31 12.56
N THR A 180 21.39 10.70 13.41
CA THR A 180 22.66 10.08 12.99
C THR A 180 22.44 8.65 12.49
N TRP A 181 23.31 8.17 11.60
CA TRP A 181 23.28 6.76 11.17
C TRP A 181 23.37 5.80 12.37
N SER A 182 24.20 6.12 13.38
CA SER A 182 24.32 5.32 14.59
C SER A 182 23.01 5.29 15.38
N GLY A 183 22.31 6.43 15.53
CA GLY A 183 21.01 6.48 16.19
C GLY A 183 19.92 5.72 15.43
N PHE A 184 19.85 5.88 14.11
CA PHE A 184 18.94 5.10 13.27
C PHE A 184 19.20 3.60 13.40
N SER A 185 20.46 3.17 13.30
CA SER A 185 20.83 1.74 13.37
C SER A 185 20.55 1.14 14.75
N ALA A 186 20.77 1.91 15.82
CA ALA A 186 20.44 1.50 17.18
C ALA A 186 18.92 1.38 17.36
N TRP A 187 18.16 2.36 16.87
CA TRP A 187 16.69 2.31 16.87
C TRP A 187 16.19 1.08 16.10
N TRP A 188 16.67 0.87 14.88
CA TRP A 188 16.26 -0.27 14.05
C TRP A 188 16.53 -1.59 14.77
N THR A 189 17.72 -1.75 15.36
CA THR A 189 18.10 -2.96 16.08
C THR A 189 17.22 -3.21 17.31
N ASN A 190 16.87 -2.17 18.06
CA ASN A 190 16.13 -2.29 19.31
C ASN A 190 14.61 -2.36 19.12
N SER A 191 14.06 -1.64 18.14
CA SER A 191 12.62 -1.46 17.95
C SER A 191 12.05 -2.36 16.85
N ILE A 192 12.84 -2.65 15.80
CA ILE A 192 12.40 -3.44 14.65
C ILE A 192 12.99 -4.85 14.69
N GLY A 193 14.29 -4.97 14.96
CA GLY A 193 14.98 -6.26 14.99
C GLY A 193 15.07 -6.92 13.62
N TRP A 194 15.66 -8.12 13.58
CA TRP A 194 15.84 -8.88 12.34
C TRP A 194 14.54 -9.61 11.94
N GLU A 195 13.70 -9.92 12.90
CA GLU A 195 12.44 -10.66 12.76
C GLU A 195 11.43 -9.86 11.96
N LEU A 196 11.18 -8.60 12.36
CA LEU A 196 10.30 -7.71 11.62
C LEU A 196 10.92 -7.27 10.30
N THR A 197 12.26 -7.15 10.23
CA THR A 197 12.94 -6.91 8.95
C THR A 197 12.67 -8.03 7.95
N LEU A 198 12.74 -9.30 8.38
CA LEU A 198 12.39 -10.44 7.55
C LEU A 198 10.89 -10.47 7.21
N GLY A 199 10.02 -10.19 8.19
CA GLY A 199 8.59 -10.07 7.96
C GLY A 199 8.24 -9.01 6.91
N TRP A 200 8.91 -7.86 6.96
CA TRP A 200 8.76 -6.76 6.01
C TRP A 200 9.20 -7.18 4.60
N ILE A 201 10.37 -7.79 4.46
CA ILE A 201 10.87 -8.25 3.16
C ILE A 201 9.98 -9.38 2.60
N ALA A 202 9.65 -10.38 3.42
CA ALA A 202 8.87 -11.54 2.98
C ALA A 202 7.43 -11.17 2.60
N SER A 203 6.76 -10.34 3.40
CA SER A 203 5.42 -9.84 3.05
C SER A 203 5.42 -9.00 1.78
N SER A 204 6.47 -8.21 1.54
CA SER A 204 6.62 -7.42 0.31
C SER A 204 6.85 -8.29 -0.92
N ILE A 205 7.64 -9.36 -0.79
CA ILE A 205 7.83 -10.35 -1.85
C ILE A 205 6.51 -11.07 -2.14
N ALA A 206 5.78 -11.50 -1.09
CA ALA A 206 4.47 -12.14 -1.24
C ALA A 206 3.47 -11.22 -1.94
N PHE A 207 3.46 -9.93 -1.57
CA PHE A 207 2.67 -8.90 -2.23
C PHE A 207 2.97 -8.82 -3.73
N GLY A 208 4.24 -8.84 -4.12
CA GLY A 208 4.61 -8.87 -5.54
C GLY A 208 4.09 -10.12 -6.27
N PHE A 209 4.14 -11.29 -5.64
CA PHE A 209 3.70 -12.55 -6.25
C PHE A 209 2.19 -12.66 -6.46
N VAL A 210 1.38 -11.97 -5.65
CA VAL A 210 -0.08 -11.91 -5.87
C VAL A 210 -0.49 -10.92 -6.96
N HIS A 211 0.48 -10.22 -7.54
CA HIS A 211 0.31 -9.35 -8.71
C HIS A 211 1.03 -9.91 -9.96
N PRO A 212 0.72 -11.14 -10.43
CA PRO A 212 1.51 -11.85 -11.43
C PRO A 212 1.16 -11.42 -12.86
N ILE A 213 1.20 -10.13 -13.14
CA ILE A 213 0.85 -9.62 -14.46
C ILE A 213 2.02 -9.79 -15.44
N SER A 214 3.22 -9.40 -15.03
CA SER A 214 4.47 -9.69 -15.72
C SER A 214 5.58 -9.90 -14.70
N LYS A 215 6.70 -10.49 -15.10
CA LYS A 215 7.86 -10.65 -14.18
C LYS A 215 8.35 -9.31 -13.66
N LEU A 216 8.35 -8.28 -14.50
CA LEU A 216 8.73 -6.94 -14.09
C LEU A 216 7.68 -6.36 -13.13
N TYR A 217 6.40 -6.56 -13.40
CA TYR A 217 5.34 -6.05 -12.53
C TYR A 217 5.38 -6.67 -11.13
N VAL A 218 5.67 -7.97 -11.01
CA VAL A 218 5.91 -8.65 -9.72
C VAL A 218 7.05 -7.98 -8.94
N VAL A 219 8.14 -7.61 -9.61
CA VAL A 219 9.26 -6.92 -8.97
C VAL A 219 8.87 -5.50 -8.56
N VAL A 220 8.19 -4.76 -9.44
CA VAL A 220 7.76 -3.37 -9.18
C VAL A 220 6.78 -3.32 -8.02
N THR A 221 5.76 -4.17 -8.02
CA THR A 221 4.79 -4.27 -6.91
C THR A 221 5.45 -4.77 -5.63
N GLY A 222 6.43 -5.66 -5.71
CA GLY A 222 7.27 -6.02 -4.55
C GLY A 222 8.04 -4.83 -3.96
N ILE A 223 8.59 -3.94 -4.81
CA ILE A 223 9.23 -2.69 -4.39
C ILE A 223 8.21 -1.72 -3.77
N MET A 224 7.02 -1.60 -4.35
CA MET A 224 5.92 -0.84 -3.75
C MET A 224 5.54 -1.41 -2.39
N GLY A 225 5.56 -2.74 -2.25
CA GLY A 225 5.31 -3.39 -0.98
C GLY A 225 6.35 -3.08 0.09
N LEU A 226 7.64 -3.02 -0.30
CA LEU A 226 8.71 -2.55 0.59
C LEU A 226 8.44 -1.11 1.00
N TYR A 227 8.02 -0.26 0.06
CA TYR A 227 7.68 1.13 0.35
C TYR A 227 6.52 1.26 1.36
N PHE A 228 5.41 0.54 1.16
CA PHE A 228 4.28 0.55 2.09
C PHE A 228 4.66 0.04 3.48
N GLY A 229 5.46 -1.04 3.56
CA GLY A 229 5.99 -1.52 4.84
C GLY A 229 6.91 -0.51 5.53
N ALA A 230 7.75 0.21 4.78
CA ALA A 230 8.57 1.29 5.32
C ALA A 230 7.72 2.44 5.86
N LEU A 231 6.66 2.84 5.15
CA LEU A 231 5.72 3.85 5.64
C LEU A 231 5.16 3.44 7.00
N LEU A 232 4.68 2.20 7.13
CA LEU A 232 4.17 1.69 8.40
C LEU A 232 5.25 1.65 9.49
N ILE A 233 6.43 1.12 9.22
CA ILE A 233 7.54 1.02 10.20
C ILE A 233 7.97 2.41 10.70
N LEU A 234 8.09 3.38 9.80
CA LEU A 234 8.58 4.72 10.13
C LEU A 234 7.55 5.58 10.86
N THR A 235 6.26 5.31 10.66
CA THR A 235 5.17 6.18 11.14
C THR A 235 4.27 5.55 12.20
N GLY A 236 4.28 4.21 12.31
CA GLY A 236 3.37 3.42 13.15
C GLY A 236 1.88 3.58 12.79
N ASN A 237 1.56 4.09 11.60
CA ASN A 237 0.20 4.41 11.18
C ASN A 237 -0.16 3.69 9.88
N LEU A 238 -1.03 2.67 9.98
CA LEU A 238 -1.48 1.88 8.83
C LEU A 238 -2.38 2.67 7.88
N LEU A 239 -3.00 3.78 8.32
CA LEU A 239 -3.79 4.63 7.44
C LEU A 239 -2.94 5.28 6.34
N ILE A 240 -1.65 5.53 6.61
CA ILE A 240 -0.74 6.15 5.64
C ILE A 240 -0.54 5.25 4.41
N PRO A 241 -0.09 3.98 4.53
CA PRO A 241 0.02 3.10 3.38
C PRO A 241 -1.35 2.79 2.75
N ILE A 242 -2.44 2.65 3.53
CA ILE A 242 -3.81 2.47 2.99
C ILE A 242 -4.17 3.59 2.01
N VAL A 243 -3.99 4.84 2.43
CA VAL A 243 -4.32 6.02 1.63
C VAL A 243 -3.37 6.14 0.44
N ALA A 244 -2.07 5.92 0.65
CA ALA A 244 -1.07 5.99 -0.41
C ALA A 244 -1.37 5.00 -1.54
N HIS A 245 -1.71 3.76 -1.17
CA HIS A 245 -2.09 2.67 -2.05
C HIS A 245 -3.39 2.98 -2.78
N ALA A 246 -4.48 3.27 -2.05
CA ALA A 246 -5.78 3.55 -2.66
C ALA A 246 -5.73 4.74 -3.63
N LEU A 247 -4.99 5.79 -3.30
CA LEU A 247 -4.85 6.94 -4.20
C LEU A 247 -3.97 6.64 -5.40
N TYR A 248 -2.91 5.87 -5.22
CA TYR A 248 -2.07 5.43 -6.34
C TYR A 248 -2.91 4.67 -7.37
N ASP A 249 -3.68 3.68 -6.93
CA ASP A 249 -4.54 2.90 -7.81
C ASP A 249 -5.62 3.76 -8.45
N ALA A 250 -6.30 4.62 -7.68
CA ALA A 250 -7.36 5.47 -8.22
C ALA A 250 -6.83 6.38 -9.34
N ILE A 251 -5.63 6.94 -9.17
CA ILE A 251 -4.98 7.78 -10.19
C ILE A 251 -4.61 6.95 -11.42
N GLN A 252 -4.05 5.75 -11.23
CA GLN A 252 -3.64 4.88 -12.34
C GLN A 252 -4.85 4.39 -13.14
N LEU A 253 -5.92 3.96 -12.47
CA LEU A 253 -7.16 3.52 -13.11
C LEU A 253 -7.86 4.66 -13.84
N TRP A 254 -7.91 5.85 -13.23
CA TRP A 254 -8.50 7.02 -13.86
C TRP A 254 -7.70 7.49 -15.07
N ALA A 255 -6.37 7.58 -14.96
CA ALA A 255 -5.50 7.97 -16.07
C ALA A 255 -5.67 7.01 -17.27
N ALA A 256 -5.66 5.71 -17.02
CA ALA A 256 -5.86 4.70 -18.06
C ALA A 256 -7.25 4.78 -18.71
N SER A 257 -8.31 4.97 -17.91
CA SER A 257 -9.67 5.18 -18.43
C SER A 257 -9.76 6.45 -19.28
N ALA A 258 -9.14 7.56 -18.85
CA ALA A 258 -9.16 8.82 -19.58
C ALA A 258 -8.43 8.73 -20.94
N GLU A 259 -7.26 8.08 -20.97
CA GLU A 259 -6.48 7.84 -22.19
C GLU A 259 -7.30 7.05 -23.22
N ALA A 260 -7.89 5.92 -22.80
CA ALA A 260 -8.67 5.08 -23.68
C ALA A 260 -9.98 5.76 -24.17
N GLN A 261 -10.62 6.63 -23.37
CA GLN A 261 -11.76 7.44 -23.83
C GLN A 261 -11.36 8.44 -24.90
N SER A 262 -10.16 9.03 -24.79
CA SER A 262 -9.66 10.01 -25.76
C SER A 262 -9.38 9.38 -27.11
N GLU A 263 -8.82 8.17 -27.13
CA GLU A 263 -8.52 7.42 -28.35
C GLU A 263 -9.80 7.03 -29.10
N GLN A 264 -10.80 6.51 -28.39
CA GLN A 264 -12.11 6.19 -28.99
C GLN A 264 -12.80 7.41 -29.62
N ARG A 265 -12.67 8.59 -29.00
CA ARG A 265 -13.22 9.84 -29.55
C ARG A 265 -12.50 10.25 -30.84
N SER A 266 -11.17 10.11 -30.89
CA SER A 266 -10.36 10.38 -32.08
C SER A 266 -10.73 9.46 -33.25
N ILE A 267 -10.90 8.15 -32.99
CA ILE A 267 -11.32 7.17 -34.00
C ILE A 267 -12.71 7.52 -34.55
N LYS A 268 -13.69 7.85 -33.68
CA LYS A 268 -15.04 8.26 -34.12
C LYS A 268 -15.09 9.58 -34.90
N GLN A 269 -14.10 10.45 -34.74
CA GLN A 269 -14.00 11.71 -35.48
C GLN A 269 -13.32 11.56 -36.83
N THR A 270 -12.52 10.50 -37.01
CA THR A 270 -11.78 10.21 -38.24
C THR A 270 -12.46 9.16 -39.14
N ALA A 271 -13.47 8.45 -38.63
CA ALA A 271 -14.36 7.54 -39.34
C ALA A 271 -15.62 8.25 -39.88
#